data_AF-A0A0M4D8A3-F1
#
_entry.id   AF-A0A0M4D8A3-F1
#
_cell.length_a   1.000
_cell.length_b   1.000
_cell.length_c   1.000
_cell.angle_alpha   90.00
_cell.angle_beta   90.00
_cell.angle_gamma   90.00
#
_symmetry.space_group_name_H-M   'P 1'
#
loop_
_entity.id
_entity.type
_entity.pdbx_description
1 polymer ?
#
loop_
_entity_poly.entity_id
_entity_poly.type
_entity_poly.pdbx_seq_one_letter_code
_entity_poly.pdbx_strand_id
1 'polypeptide(L)'
;MQFPAVTLALPGWVGEFLGKTPAIYPSVEARMELVIELASRNVRQGTGGPFGAALFNLNDHSLLAPGVNLVVESNCAVAHAEMMAIMIGQAVLGSYDLGREGFPPFELVTSTEPCAMCFGAVPWSGVRSLVCGARLEDAEQAGFDEGSKPVDWDLSLRQRGIEVVRDVCRREAAAVLFSYAAVGGVLYNGRRGGPQ
;
A
#
# COMPACT_ATOMS: atom_id res chain seq x y z
N MET A 1 -12.37 -30.85 13.71
CA MET A 1 -11.70 -30.08 12.65
C MET A 1 -11.20 -28.80 13.30
N GLN A 2 -9.90 -28.49 13.21
CA GLN A 2 -9.33 -27.24 13.70
C GLN A 2 -8.87 -26.43 12.48
N PHE A 3 -9.20 -25.15 12.47
CA PHE A 3 -8.76 -24.22 11.43
C PHE A 3 -7.63 -23.35 11.98
N PRO A 4 -6.59 -23.03 11.18
CA PRO A 4 -5.50 -22.17 11.65
C PRO A 4 -6.00 -20.72 11.82
N ALA A 5 -5.39 -20.01 12.76
CA ALA A 5 -5.53 -18.55 12.82
C ALA A 5 -4.82 -17.91 11.62
N VAL A 6 -5.39 -16.83 11.09
CA VAL A 6 -4.71 -15.98 10.10
C VAL A 6 -3.95 -14.91 10.87
N THR A 7 -2.64 -14.81 10.66
CA THR A 7 -1.79 -13.81 11.31
C THR A 7 -0.90 -13.15 10.26
N LEU A 8 -1.04 -11.83 10.12
CA LEU A 8 -0.22 -11.00 9.26
C LEU A 8 0.52 -10.00 10.16
N ALA A 9 1.85 -10.02 10.11
CA ALA A 9 2.70 -9.17 10.91
C ALA A 9 3.71 -8.46 10.01
N LEU A 10 3.99 -7.18 10.30
CA LEU A 10 5.06 -6.48 9.62
C LEU A 10 6.42 -7.12 9.98
N PRO A 11 7.36 -7.18 9.02
CA PRO A 11 8.73 -7.56 9.33
C PRO A 11 9.35 -6.62 10.38
N GLY A 12 10.20 -7.17 11.26
CA GLY A 12 10.80 -6.39 12.36
C GLY A 12 11.59 -5.15 11.91
N TRP A 13 12.19 -5.20 10.72
CA TRP A 13 12.93 -4.07 10.14
C TRP A 13 12.05 -2.82 9.95
N VAL A 14 10.73 -2.97 9.77
CA VAL A 14 9.82 -1.83 9.56
C VAL A 14 9.79 -0.95 10.81
N GLY A 15 9.65 -1.56 11.99
CA GLY A 15 9.67 -0.83 13.26
C GLY A 15 11.04 -0.19 13.54
N GLU A 16 12.13 -0.91 13.28
CA GLU A 16 13.50 -0.38 13.45
C GLU A 16 13.82 0.78 12.50
N PHE A 17 13.29 0.74 11.27
CA PHE A 17 13.44 1.80 10.29
C PHE A 17 12.65 3.03 10.71
N LEU A 18 11.36 2.86 11.02
CA LEU A 18 10.49 3.99 11.36
C LEU A 18 10.85 4.65 12.69
N GLY A 19 11.44 3.90 13.63
CA GLY A 19 12.02 4.47 14.84
C GLY A 19 13.21 5.42 14.60
N LYS A 20 13.73 5.49 13.37
CA LYS A 20 14.84 6.36 12.96
C LYS A 20 14.42 7.43 11.94
N THR A 21 13.14 7.47 11.57
CA THR A 21 12.60 8.48 10.63
C THR A 21 11.76 9.52 11.38
N PRO A 22 11.46 10.66 10.76
CA PRO A 22 10.52 11.63 11.32
C PRO A 22 9.14 11.00 11.59
N ALA A 23 8.40 11.53 12.57
CA ALA A 23 7.01 11.14 12.81
C ALA A 23 6.02 11.90 11.90
N ILE A 24 6.43 13.07 11.38
CA ILE A 24 5.61 13.99 10.57
C ILE A 24 6.24 14.16 9.20
N TYR A 25 5.42 14.09 8.15
CA TYR A 25 5.82 14.15 6.76
C TYR A 25 5.03 15.26 6.05
N PRO A 26 5.54 16.52 6.08
CA PRO A 26 4.71 17.71 5.86
C PRO A 26 4.29 17.94 4.40
N SER A 27 4.95 17.31 3.43
CA SER A 27 4.58 17.39 2.01
C SER A 27 4.07 16.06 1.50
N VAL A 28 3.30 16.09 0.40
CA VAL A 28 2.84 14.88 -0.27
C VAL A 28 4.01 14.07 -0.83
N GLU A 29 5.08 14.75 -1.27
CA GLU A 29 6.32 14.14 -1.72
C GLU A 29 7.05 13.43 -0.58
N ALA A 30 7.16 14.05 0.61
CA ALA A 30 7.81 13.40 1.76
C ALA A 30 7.07 12.13 2.20
N ARG A 31 5.74 12.14 2.15
CA ARG A 31 4.91 10.96 2.42
C ARG A 31 5.10 9.88 1.36
N MET A 32 5.19 10.29 0.09
CA MET A 32 5.42 9.38 -1.02
C MET A 32 6.82 8.75 -0.98
N GLU A 33 7.85 9.55 -0.69
CA GLU A 33 9.23 9.09 -0.51
C GLU A 33 9.34 8.03 0.59
N LEU A 34 8.58 8.18 1.69
CA LEU A 34 8.52 7.17 2.74
C LEU A 34 7.99 5.83 2.19
N VAL A 35 6.86 5.84 1.47
CA VAL A 35 6.25 4.58 1.00
C VAL A 35 7.05 3.94 -0.13
N ILE A 36 7.75 4.75 -0.95
CA ILE A 36 8.72 4.26 -1.93
C ILE A 36 9.91 3.60 -1.23
N GLU A 37 10.44 4.20 -0.17
CA GLU A 37 11.53 3.59 0.61
C GLU A 37 11.08 2.32 1.33
N LEU A 38 9.85 2.27 1.87
CA LEU A 38 9.26 1.04 2.41
C LEU A 38 9.20 -0.06 1.34
N ALA A 39 8.70 0.26 0.14
CA ALA A 39 8.63 -0.68 -0.99
C ALA A 39 10.02 -1.20 -1.40
N SER A 40 10.96 -0.29 -1.60
CA SER A 40 12.33 -0.61 -2.01
C SER A 40 13.05 -1.43 -0.94
N ARG A 41 12.88 -1.09 0.33
CA ARG A 41 13.48 -1.81 1.44
C ARG A 41 12.87 -3.19 1.66
N ASN A 42 11.56 -3.35 1.44
CA ASN A 42 10.90 -4.66 1.49
C ASN A 42 11.55 -5.66 0.51
N VAL A 43 11.91 -5.18 -0.68
CA VAL A 43 12.69 -5.96 -1.66
C VAL A 43 14.11 -6.22 -1.18
N ARG A 44 14.84 -5.19 -0.74
CA ARG A 44 16.24 -5.34 -0.28
C ARG A 44 16.40 -6.27 0.92
N GLN A 45 15.39 -6.34 1.78
CA GLN A 45 15.34 -7.23 2.94
C GLN A 45 14.84 -8.63 2.59
N GLY A 46 14.37 -8.85 1.35
CA GLY A 46 13.82 -10.14 0.92
C GLY A 46 12.51 -10.50 1.64
N THR A 47 11.77 -9.53 2.14
CA THR A 47 10.56 -9.77 2.96
C THR A 47 9.25 -9.63 2.19
N GLY A 48 9.31 -9.28 0.90
CA GLY A 48 8.13 -9.29 0.03
C GLY A 48 8.29 -8.48 -1.25
N GLY A 49 7.15 -8.19 -1.90
CA GLY A 49 7.10 -7.51 -3.20
C GLY A 49 7.39 -6.00 -3.14
N PRO A 50 7.57 -5.36 -4.31
CA PRO A 50 8.00 -3.97 -4.48
C PRO A 50 6.89 -2.95 -4.24
N PHE A 51 6.08 -3.13 -3.19
CA PHE A 51 4.97 -2.24 -2.87
C PHE A 51 4.99 -1.82 -1.40
N GLY A 52 4.72 -0.55 -1.18
CA GLY A 52 4.66 0.09 0.12
C GLY A 52 3.48 1.05 0.19
N ALA A 53 2.88 1.18 1.36
CA ALA A 53 1.80 2.11 1.62
C ALA A 53 1.87 2.60 3.07
N ALA A 54 1.19 3.69 3.38
CA ALA A 54 1.07 4.18 4.74
C ALA A 54 -0.18 5.06 4.92
N LEU A 55 -0.73 5.03 6.12
CA LEU A 55 -1.79 5.93 6.56
C LEU A 55 -1.18 7.13 7.28
N PHE A 56 -1.62 8.33 6.91
CA PHE A 56 -1.23 9.58 7.55
C PHE A 56 -2.46 10.34 8.04
N ASN A 57 -2.32 11.02 9.17
CA ASN A 57 -3.31 11.97 9.64
C ASN A 57 -3.30 13.22 8.73
N LEU A 58 -4.45 13.62 8.20
CA LEU A 58 -4.55 14.79 7.30
C LEU A 58 -4.41 16.13 8.02
N ASN A 59 -4.57 16.18 9.35
CA ASN A 59 -4.48 17.43 10.11
C ASN A 59 -3.04 17.83 10.41
N ASP A 60 -2.18 16.87 10.75
CA ASP A 60 -0.79 17.12 11.20
C ASP A 60 0.27 16.36 10.38
N HIS A 61 -0.15 15.57 9.40
CA HIS A 61 0.71 14.75 8.54
C HIS A 61 1.59 13.75 9.29
N SER A 62 1.17 13.35 10.49
CA SER A 62 1.81 12.27 11.24
C SER A 62 1.50 10.90 10.65
N LEU A 63 2.48 10.00 10.71
CA LEU A 63 2.32 8.59 10.33
C LEU A 63 1.45 7.86 11.36
N LEU A 64 0.34 7.26 10.92
CA LEU A 64 -0.48 6.38 11.74
C LEU A 64 -0.01 4.92 11.63
N ALA A 65 0.12 4.40 10.42
CA ALA A 65 0.43 3.00 10.18
C ALA A 65 1.14 2.77 8.84
N PRO A 66 2.23 2.00 8.80
CA PRO A 66 2.87 1.58 7.57
C PRO A 66 2.27 0.26 7.04
N GLY A 67 2.51 -0.02 5.76
CA GLY A 67 2.21 -1.28 5.11
C GLY A 67 3.23 -1.61 4.04
N VAL A 68 3.57 -2.89 3.91
CA VAL A 68 4.40 -3.43 2.83
C VAL A 68 3.73 -4.69 2.29
N ASN A 69 4.00 -5.03 1.03
CA ASN A 69 3.48 -6.27 0.47
C ASN A 69 4.13 -7.49 1.12
N LEU A 70 3.32 -8.44 1.60
CA LEU A 70 3.77 -9.67 2.25
C LEU A 70 3.20 -10.92 1.59
N VAL A 71 2.71 -10.83 0.35
CA VAL A 71 1.91 -11.91 -0.27
C VAL A 71 2.65 -13.24 -0.27
N VAL A 72 3.88 -13.25 -0.78
CA VAL A 72 4.70 -14.46 -0.90
C VAL A 72 5.12 -14.96 0.49
N GLU A 73 5.67 -14.06 1.31
CA GLU A 73 6.23 -14.40 2.62
C GLU A 73 5.17 -14.94 3.60
N SER A 74 3.97 -14.36 3.57
CA SER A 74 2.86 -14.76 4.45
C SER A 74 1.96 -15.85 3.85
N ASN A 75 2.22 -16.31 2.62
CA ASN A 75 1.31 -17.18 1.85
C ASN A 75 -0.15 -16.68 1.84
N CYS A 76 -0.32 -15.36 1.74
CA CYS A 76 -1.61 -14.71 1.85
C CYS A 76 -1.81 -13.73 0.69
N ALA A 77 -2.61 -14.13 -0.30
CA ALA A 77 -2.83 -13.35 -1.52
C ALA A 77 -3.39 -11.94 -1.28
N VAL A 78 -4.05 -11.71 -0.13
CA VAL A 78 -4.63 -10.40 0.21
C VAL A 78 -3.67 -9.48 0.97
N ALA A 79 -2.46 -9.94 1.33
CA ALA A 79 -1.48 -9.18 2.11
C ALA A 79 -0.72 -8.13 1.26
N HIS A 80 -1.47 -7.33 0.51
CA HIS A 80 -0.97 -6.18 -0.25
C HIS A 80 -0.62 -5.01 0.69
N ALA A 81 0.23 -4.09 0.23
CA ALA A 81 0.74 -3.01 1.07
C ALA A 81 -0.38 -2.12 1.61
N GLU A 82 -1.37 -1.78 0.77
CA GLU A 82 -2.53 -0.97 1.11
C GLU A 82 -3.40 -1.68 2.15
N MET A 83 -3.61 -2.99 1.99
CA MET A 83 -4.36 -3.82 2.93
C MET A 83 -3.65 -3.88 4.28
N MET A 84 -2.33 -4.08 4.29
CA MET A 84 -1.53 -4.08 5.51
C MET A 84 -1.62 -2.74 6.24
N ALA A 85 -1.46 -1.62 5.53
CA ALA A 85 -1.58 -0.29 6.12
C ALA A 85 -2.97 -0.05 6.74
N ILE A 86 -4.05 -0.41 6.02
CA ILE A 86 -5.43 -0.29 6.51
C ILE A 86 -5.65 -1.15 7.77
N MET A 87 -5.31 -2.45 7.72
CA MET A 87 -5.51 -3.36 8.84
C MET A 87 -4.76 -2.92 10.08
N ILE A 88 -3.53 -2.43 9.91
CA ILE A 88 -2.69 -1.97 11.03
C ILE A 88 -3.21 -0.64 11.58
N GLY A 89 -3.61 0.31 10.74
CA GLY A 89 -4.20 1.56 11.21
C GLY A 89 -5.49 1.33 11.99
N GLN A 90 -6.35 0.44 11.49
CA GLN A 90 -7.57 0.02 12.18
C GLN A 90 -7.28 -0.66 13.53
N ALA A 91 -6.24 -1.50 13.59
CA ALA A 91 -5.80 -2.14 14.83
C ALA A 91 -5.23 -1.12 15.84
N VAL A 92 -4.43 -0.15 15.38
CA VAL A 92 -3.88 0.93 16.21
C VAL A 92 -4.99 1.77 16.85
N LEU A 93 -6.04 2.08 16.08
CA LEU A 93 -7.18 2.86 16.58
C LEU A 93 -8.27 2.02 17.27
N GLY A 94 -8.17 0.69 17.22
CA GLY A 94 -9.20 -0.22 17.74
C GLY A 94 -10.57 -0.04 17.06
N SER A 95 -10.59 0.27 15.75
CA SER A 95 -11.81 0.56 14.99
C SER A 95 -11.69 0.07 13.55
N TYR A 96 -12.75 -0.54 13.01
CA TYR A 96 -12.82 -0.90 11.60
C TYR A 96 -13.05 0.31 10.67
N ASP A 97 -13.56 1.41 11.21
CA ASP A 97 -13.84 2.64 10.45
C ASP A 97 -12.85 3.72 10.87
N LEU A 98 -11.94 4.07 9.96
CA LEU A 98 -10.97 5.16 10.13
C LEU A 98 -11.65 6.54 10.04
N GLY A 99 -12.86 6.62 9.48
CA GLY A 99 -13.67 7.82 9.38
C GLY A 99 -14.67 7.99 10.53
N ARG A 100 -14.60 7.13 11.56
CA ARG A 100 -15.47 7.19 12.74
C ARG A 100 -15.41 8.58 13.38
N GLU A 101 -16.57 9.08 13.83
CA GLU A 101 -16.68 10.33 14.56
C GLU A 101 -15.69 10.38 15.75
N GLY A 102 -14.95 11.49 15.84
CA GLY A 102 -13.91 11.70 16.85
C GLY A 102 -12.49 11.35 16.38
N PHE A 103 -12.32 10.68 15.24
CA PHE A 103 -11.01 10.50 14.62
C PHE A 103 -10.70 11.66 13.65
N PRO A 104 -9.40 12.01 13.48
CA PRO A 104 -9.01 12.90 12.40
C PRO A 104 -9.24 12.21 11.04
N PRO A 105 -9.37 12.97 9.95
CA PRO A 105 -9.38 12.39 8.63
C PRO A 105 -8.01 11.77 8.30
N PHE A 106 -8.01 10.65 7.59
CA PHE A 106 -6.79 9.95 7.19
C PHE A 106 -6.62 9.89 5.67
N GLU A 107 -5.36 9.92 5.25
CA GLU A 107 -4.91 9.75 3.86
C GLU A 107 -4.14 8.44 3.74
N LEU A 108 -4.50 7.62 2.75
CA LEU A 108 -3.72 6.46 2.32
C LEU A 108 -2.77 6.88 1.20
N VAL A 109 -1.47 6.78 1.45
CA VAL A 109 -0.43 7.00 0.44
C VAL A 109 0.10 5.64 0.02
N THR A 110 0.14 5.37 -1.28
CA THR A 110 0.57 4.08 -1.85
C THR A 110 1.59 4.29 -2.96
N SER A 111 2.64 3.45 -2.97
CA SER A 111 3.70 3.50 -3.97
C SER A 111 3.18 3.26 -5.39
N THR A 112 2.04 2.61 -5.53
CA THR A 112 1.42 2.28 -6.82
C THR A 112 -0.09 2.45 -6.71
N GLU A 113 -0.74 2.90 -7.79
CA GLU A 113 -2.20 2.89 -7.88
C GLU A 113 -2.77 1.54 -7.45
N PRO A 114 -3.86 1.51 -6.67
CA PRO A 114 -4.31 0.28 -6.05
C PRO A 114 -4.85 -0.71 -7.09
N CYS A 115 -4.55 -2.00 -6.95
CA CYS A 115 -5.17 -3.05 -7.76
C CYS A 115 -6.68 -3.13 -7.51
N ALA A 116 -7.43 -3.91 -8.28
CA ALA A 116 -8.88 -4.04 -8.13
C ALA A 116 -9.34 -4.41 -6.70
N MET A 117 -8.58 -5.25 -6.00
CA MET A 117 -8.84 -5.61 -4.60
C MET A 117 -8.62 -4.41 -3.67
N CYS A 118 -7.45 -3.79 -3.72
CA CYS A 118 -7.11 -2.65 -2.87
C CYS A 118 -8.03 -1.46 -3.14
N PHE A 119 -8.38 -1.20 -4.41
CA PHE A 119 -9.37 -0.21 -4.82
C PHE A 119 -10.71 -0.46 -4.12
N GLY A 120 -11.16 -1.72 -4.08
CA GLY A 120 -12.37 -2.10 -3.37
C GLY A 120 -12.28 -1.81 -1.87
N ALA A 121 -11.12 -1.99 -1.25
CA ALA A 121 -10.92 -1.79 0.19
C ALA A 121 -10.88 -0.32 0.62
N VAL A 122 -10.37 0.58 -0.22
CA VAL A 122 -10.27 2.03 0.07
C VAL A 122 -11.57 2.62 0.65
N PRO A 123 -12.73 2.53 -0.01
CA PRO A 123 -13.96 3.11 0.53
C PRO A 123 -14.48 2.43 1.81
N TRP A 124 -14.14 1.16 2.06
CA TRP A 124 -14.55 0.46 3.28
C TRP A 124 -13.67 0.79 4.48
N SER A 125 -12.46 1.33 4.24
CA SER A 125 -11.53 1.67 5.31
C SER A 125 -11.92 2.93 6.10
N GLY A 126 -12.65 3.86 5.48
CA GLY A 126 -13.00 5.16 6.05
C GLY A 126 -12.01 6.30 5.76
N VAL A 127 -10.94 6.06 4.97
CA VAL A 127 -10.02 7.13 4.55
C VAL A 127 -10.71 8.19 3.70
N ARG A 128 -10.18 9.42 3.72
CA ARG A 128 -10.73 10.57 2.99
C ARG A 128 -9.85 11.02 1.82
N SER A 129 -8.64 10.46 1.69
CA SER A 129 -7.73 10.76 0.60
C SER A 129 -6.92 9.51 0.23
N LEU A 130 -6.66 9.35 -1.06
CA LEU A 130 -5.79 8.36 -1.65
C LEU A 130 -4.74 9.07 -2.52
N VAL A 131 -3.46 8.80 -2.26
CA VAL A 131 -2.35 9.36 -3.03
C VAL A 131 -1.51 8.24 -3.63
N CYS A 132 -1.31 8.28 -4.93
CA CYS A 132 -0.67 7.22 -5.70
C CYS A 132 0.65 7.69 -6.33
N GLY A 133 1.67 6.84 -6.26
CA GLY A 133 2.96 7.06 -6.90
C GLY A 133 2.99 6.61 -8.36
N ALA A 134 3.39 5.35 -8.58
CA ALA A 134 3.36 4.67 -9.86
C ALA A 134 1.92 4.46 -10.34
N ARG A 135 1.73 4.39 -11.67
CA ARG A 135 0.45 4.04 -12.28
C ARG A 135 0.29 2.54 -12.43
N LEU A 136 -0.96 2.12 -12.62
CA LEU A 136 -1.31 0.75 -13.00
C LEU A 136 -0.52 0.26 -14.23
N GLU A 137 -0.37 1.10 -15.25
CA GLU A 137 0.40 0.78 -16.46
C GLU A 137 1.89 0.54 -16.17
N ASP A 138 2.46 1.15 -15.12
CA ASP A 138 3.86 0.92 -14.73
C ASP A 138 4.02 -0.47 -14.08
N ALA A 139 3.06 -0.88 -13.26
CA ALA A 139 3.05 -2.20 -12.62
C ALA A 139 2.79 -3.33 -13.63
N GLU A 140 1.87 -3.12 -14.57
CA GLU A 140 1.61 -4.06 -15.66
C GLU A 140 2.84 -4.23 -16.56
N GLN A 141 3.56 -3.14 -16.87
CA GLN A 141 4.83 -3.21 -17.58
C GLN A 141 5.91 -3.98 -16.82
N ALA A 142 5.90 -3.93 -15.48
CA ALA A 142 6.79 -4.74 -14.64
C ALA A 142 6.32 -6.21 -14.49
N GLY A 143 5.15 -6.56 -15.02
CA GLY A 143 4.61 -7.92 -15.08
C GLY A 143 3.59 -8.26 -13.99
N PHE A 144 3.14 -7.30 -13.18
CA PHE A 144 2.07 -7.51 -12.21
C PHE A 144 0.68 -7.46 -12.87
N ASP A 145 -0.27 -8.20 -12.31
CA ASP A 145 -1.68 -8.13 -12.71
C ASP A 145 -2.45 -7.25 -11.72
N GLU A 146 -3.02 -6.17 -12.23
CA GLU A 146 -3.71 -5.16 -11.44
C GLU A 146 -5.24 -5.41 -11.37
N GLY A 147 -5.72 -6.43 -12.10
CA GLY A 147 -7.11 -6.82 -12.17
C GLY A 147 -8.01 -5.79 -12.88
N SER A 148 -9.30 -6.12 -12.95
CA SER A 148 -10.27 -5.28 -13.64
C SER A 148 -10.83 -4.18 -12.73
N LYS A 149 -10.40 -2.94 -12.94
CA LYS A 149 -11.02 -1.73 -12.35
C LYS A 149 -11.94 -1.05 -13.37
N PRO A 150 -12.96 -0.28 -12.92
CA PRO A 150 -13.66 0.66 -13.80
C PRO A 150 -12.67 1.62 -14.46
N VAL A 151 -12.97 2.05 -15.69
CA VAL A 151 -12.13 3.01 -16.44
C VAL A 151 -11.98 4.33 -15.66
N ASP A 152 -13.04 4.73 -14.96
CA ASP A 152 -13.18 5.93 -14.15
C ASP A 152 -13.10 5.62 -12.64
N TRP A 153 -12.23 4.69 -12.24
CA TRP A 153 -12.10 4.26 -10.85
C TRP A 153 -11.80 5.42 -9.88
N ASP A 154 -11.04 6.43 -10.30
CA ASP A 154 -10.71 7.59 -9.47
C ASP A 154 -11.93 8.50 -9.25
N LEU A 155 -12.74 8.70 -10.30
CA LEU A 155 -14.03 9.38 -10.18
C LEU A 155 -14.98 8.64 -9.23
N SER A 156 -15.00 7.30 -9.30
CA SER A 156 -15.81 6.46 -8.42
C SER A 156 -15.45 6.63 -6.93
N LEU A 157 -14.18 6.89 -6.61
CA LEU A 157 -13.76 7.22 -5.24
C LEU A 157 -14.12 8.67 -4.85
N ARG A 158 -13.93 9.64 -5.75
CA ARG A 158 -14.30 11.04 -5.50
C ARG A 158 -15.80 11.21 -5.25
N GLN A 159 -16.66 10.46 -5.95
CA GLN A 159 -18.11 10.43 -5.70
C GLN A 159 -18.47 9.92 -4.29
N ARG A 160 -17.57 9.19 -3.64
CA ARG A 160 -17.70 8.73 -2.25
C ARG A 160 -17.03 9.69 -1.25
N GLY A 161 -16.60 10.87 -1.70
CA GLY A 161 -15.94 11.88 -0.87
C GLY A 161 -14.49 11.55 -0.51
N ILE A 162 -13.82 10.73 -1.33
CA ILE A 162 -12.42 10.35 -1.19
C ILE A 162 -11.62 11.07 -2.26
N GLU A 163 -10.75 11.99 -1.84
CA GLU A 163 -9.86 12.68 -2.75
C GLU A 163 -8.86 11.70 -3.37
N VAL A 164 -8.50 11.90 -4.64
CA VAL A 164 -7.54 11.06 -5.35
C VAL A 164 -6.50 11.92 -6.02
N VAL A 165 -5.25 11.79 -5.57
CA VAL A 165 -4.05 12.40 -6.17
C VAL A 165 -3.20 11.30 -6.79
N ARG A 166 -2.69 11.55 -7.99
CA ARG A 166 -1.93 10.58 -8.78
C ARG A 166 -0.59 11.19 -9.19
N ASP A 167 0.32 10.35 -9.63
CA ASP A 167 1.60 10.72 -10.22
C ASP A 167 2.59 11.42 -9.26
N VAL A 168 2.43 11.26 -7.94
CA VAL A 168 3.37 11.83 -6.96
C VAL A 168 4.66 11.02 -6.98
N CYS A 169 5.81 11.62 -7.29
CA CYS A 169 7.09 10.90 -7.41
C CYS A 169 7.00 9.65 -8.31
N ARG A 170 6.16 9.69 -9.38
CA ARG A 170 5.84 8.53 -10.21
C ARG A 170 7.07 7.80 -10.74
N ARG A 171 8.08 8.55 -11.19
CA ARG A 171 9.29 7.99 -11.78
C ARG A 171 10.06 7.16 -10.76
N GLU A 172 10.22 7.69 -9.55
CA GLU A 172 10.91 7.04 -8.44
C GLU A 172 10.14 5.80 -7.97
N ALA A 173 8.81 5.89 -7.89
CA ALA A 173 7.95 4.75 -7.56
C ALA A 173 8.02 3.63 -8.61
N ALA A 174 7.89 3.97 -9.90
CA ALA A 174 7.97 3.00 -10.99
C ALA A 174 9.35 2.33 -11.09
N ALA A 175 10.43 3.05 -10.75
CA ALA A 175 11.77 2.50 -10.74
C ALA A 175 11.93 1.32 -9.77
N VAL A 176 11.21 1.31 -8.64
CA VAL A 176 11.22 0.17 -7.69
C VAL A 176 10.61 -1.09 -8.33
N LEU A 177 9.50 -0.93 -9.05
CA LEU A 177 8.82 -2.03 -9.76
C LEU A 177 9.73 -2.64 -10.83
N PHE A 178 10.32 -1.79 -11.68
CA PHE A 178 11.21 -2.25 -12.74
C PHE A 178 12.50 -2.86 -12.21
N SER A 179 13.06 -2.32 -11.13
CA SER A 179 14.25 -2.90 -10.49
C SER A 179 13.98 -4.29 -9.94
N TYR A 180 12.81 -4.50 -9.31
CA TYR A 180 12.39 -5.82 -8.82
C TYR A 180 12.19 -6.83 -9.95
N ALA A 181 11.55 -6.42 -11.05
CA ALA A 181 11.36 -7.27 -12.22
C ALA A 181 12.71 -7.64 -12.88
N ALA A 182 13.64 -6.68 -13.00
CA ALA A 182 14.93 -6.88 -13.63
C ALA A 182 15.83 -7.89 -12.88
N VAL A 183 15.68 -8.01 -11.56
CA VAL A 183 16.41 -8.99 -10.74
C VAL A 183 15.68 -10.34 -10.61
N GLY A 184 14.60 -10.56 -11.37
CA GLY A 184 13.85 -11.82 -11.36
C GLY A 184 12.98 -12.02 -10.12
N GLY A 185 12.49 -10.94 -9.52
CA GLY A 185 11.57 -11.01 -8.40
C GLY A 185 10.31 -11.80 -8.71
N VAL A 186 9.72 -12.43 -7.69
CA VAL A 186 8.51 -13.25 -7.82
C VAL A 186 7.31 -12.37 -8.19
N LEU A 187 6.71 -12.63 -9.36
CA LEU A 187 5.47 -12.01 -9.83
C LEU A 187 4.28 -12.89 -9.42
N TYR A 188 3.63 -12.56 -8.29
CA TYR A 188 2.56 -13.37 -7.70
C TYR A 188 1.19 -13.12 -8.35
N ASN A 189 1.01 -13.52 -9.61
CA ASN A 189 -0.29 -13.41 -10.27
C ASN A 189 -1.11 -14.69 -10.03
N GLY A 190 -2.26 -14.57 -9.34
CA GLY A 190 -3.14 -15.71 -9.03
C GLY A 190 -3.49 -16.52 -10.28
N ARG A 191 -2.92 -17.73 -10.40
CA ARG A 191 -3.04 -18.67 -11.54
C ARG A 191 -2.24 -18.33 -12.81
N ARG A 192 -1.50 -17.22 -12.86
CA ARG A 192 -0.51 -16.93 -13.92
C ARG A 192 0.95 -17.14 -13.47
N GLY A 193 1.19 -17.35 -12.17
CA GLY A 193 2.51 -17.60 -11.59
C GLY A 193 2.81 -19.08 -11.34
N GLY A 194 3.04 -19.85 -12.40
CA GLY A 194 3.65 -21.18 -12.33
C GLY A 194 4.47 -21.45 -13.59
N PRO A 195 5.62 -22.13 -13.51
CA PRO A 195 6.34 -22.54 -14.72
C PRO A 195 5.44 -23.46 -15.55
N GLN A 196 5.35 -23.20 -16.85
CA GLN A 196 4.96 -24.23 -17.81
C GLN A 196 6.08 -25.25 -17.94
#